data_AF-A0AA37SRA4-F1
#
_entry.id   AF-A0AA37SRA4-F1
#
_cell.length_a   1.000
_cell.length_b   1.000
_cell.length_c   1.000
_cell.angle_alpha   90.00
_cell.angle_beta   90.00
_cell.angle_gamma   90.00
#
_symmetry.space_group_name_H-M   'P 1'
#
loop_
_entity.id
_entity.type
_entity.pdbx_description
1 polymer ?
#
loop_
_entity_poly.entity_id
_entity_poly.type
_entity_poly.pdbx_seq_one_letter_code
_entity_poly.pdbx_strand_id
1 'polypeptide(L)'
;MDLFLDTNILIDITANREPFSKWAIKIFKDSKKGRWRLMTSSISILTTYYIIEKQIGSTKAKRFLKILLNRLEVQDISKRELLTGLTTKFKDYEDSVQHECAKLCKSVDFIITRNKKDFKNSIIEVLSPEELYFDSTADY
;
A
#
# COMPACT_ATOMS: atom_id res chain seq x y z
N MET A 1 3.36 -10.39 -10.66
CA MET A 1 3.98 -9.85 -9.43
C MET A 1 2.90 -9.35 -8.51
N ASP A 2 3.10 -9.48 -7.21
CA ASP A 2 2.17 -9.09 -6.16
C ASP A 2 2.80 -7.97 -5.33
N LEU A 3 2.13 -6.83 -5.34
CA LEU A 3 2.62 -5.61 -4.70
C LEU A 3 1.72 -5.29 -3.50
N PHE A 4 2.30 -5.26 -2.31
CA PHE A 4 1.62 -4.79 -1.12
C PHE A 4 1.83 -3.28 -0.97
N LEU A 5 0.75 -2.52 -1.09
CA LEU A 5 0.81 -1.07 -1.07
C LEU A 5 0.69 -0.54 0.36
N ASP A 6 1.62 0.33 0.73
CA ASP A 6 1.52 1.13 1.96
C ASP A 6 0.32 2.12 1.86
N THR A 7 -0.30 2.42 3.00
CA THR A 7 -1.34 3.44 3.19
C THR A 7 -1.01 4.74 2.44
N ASN A 8 0.25 5.19 2.48
CA ASN A 8 0.67 6.42 1.81
C ASN A 8 0.44 6.41 0.29
N ILE A 9 0.62 5.26 -0.36
CA ILE A 9 0.40 5.12 -1.81
C ILE A 9 -1.09 5.25 -2.14
N LEU A 10 -1.97 4.70 -1.29
CA LEU A 10 -3.41 4.83 -1.46
C LEU A 10 -3.89 6.28 -1.26
N ILE A 11 -3.30 6.99 -0.31
CA ILE A 11 -3.59 8.42 -0.11
C ILE A 11 -3.15 9.24 -1.33
N ASP A 12 -1.96 8.96 -1.88
CA ASP A 12 -1.42 9.74 -3.00
C ASP A 12 -2.32 9.69 -4.25
N ILE A 13 -2.85 8.50 -4.59
CA ILE A 13 -3.77 8.35 -5.73
C ILE A 13 -5.13 8.97 -5.47
N THR A 14 -5.61 8.98 -4.22
CA THR A 14 -6.96 9.48 -3.89
C THR A 14 -7.00 10.99 -3.68
N ALA A 15 -5.91 11.58 -3.18
CA ALA A 15 -5.81 13.02 -2.93
C ALA A 15 -5.14 13.80 -4.07
N ASN A 16 -4.74 13.13 -5.17
CA ASN A 16 -3.98 13.71 -6.28
C ASN A 16 -2.78 14.55 -5.81
N ARG A 17 -2.02 14.02 -4.83
CA ARG A 17 -0.88 14.73 -4.23
C ARG A 17 0.31 14.69 -5.19
N GLU A 18 0.47 15.74 -5.98
CA GLU A 18 1.67 15.92 -6.81
C GLU A 18 2.93 16.09 -5.93
N PRO A 19 4.09 15.53 -6.34
CA PRO A 19 4.33 14.77 -7.57
C PRO A 19 4.03 13.25 -7.47
N PHE A 20 3.60 12.77 -6.30
CA PHE A 20 3.53 11.35 -5.96
C PHE A 20 2.37 10.60 -6.61
N SER A 21 1.27 11.31 -6.87
CA SER A 21 0.12 10.86 -7.64
C SER A 21 0.53 10.19 -8.96
N LYS A 22 1.56 10.70 -9.65
CA LYS A 22 2.03 10.17 -10.94
C LYS A 22 2.42 8.69 -10.87
N TRP A 23 3.19 8.31 -9.86
CA TRP A 23 3.64 6.93 -9.71
C TRP A 23 2.51 6.01 -9.26
N ALA A 24 1.70 6.46 -8.30
CA ALA A 24 0.54 5.70 -7.86
C ALA A 24 -0.43 5.46 -9.02
N ILE A 25 -0.73 6.48 -9.84
CA ILE A 25 -1.55 6.33 -11.06
C ILE A 25 -0.93 5.30 -12.03
N LYS A 26 0.39 5.33 -12.23
CA LYS A 26 1.08 4.36 -13.08
C LYS A 26 0.92 2.93 -12.54
N ILE A 27 1.09 2.75 -11.22
CA ILE A 27 0.88 1.46 -10.52
C ILE A 27 -0.53 0.93 -10.81
N PHE A 28 -1.57 1.72 -10.55
CA PHE A 28 -2.94 1.25 -10.77
C PHE A 28 -3.27 1.02 -12.26
N LYS A 29 -2.70 1.81 -13.18
CA LYS A 29 -2.88 1.62 -14.64
C LYS A 29 -2.29 0.31 -15.14
N ASP A 30 -1.08 -0.02 -14.73
CA ASP A 30 -0.42 -1.25 -15.18
C ASP A 30 -0.98 -2.49 -14.46
N SER A 31 -1.51 -2.34 -13.24
CA SER A 31 -2.32 -3.39 -12.61
C SER A 31 -3.56 -3.73 -13.44
N LYS A 32 -4.24 -2.71 -13.98
CA LYS A 32 -5.39 -2.91 -14.88
C LYS A 32 -5.01 -3.66 -16.16
N LYS A 33 -3.75 -3.58 -16.60
CA LYS A 33 -3.21 -4.35 -17.74
C LYS A 33 -2.73 -5.75 -17.37
N GLY A 34 -2.88 -6.16 -16.10
CA GLY A 34 -2.45 -7.47 -15.61
C GLY A 34 -0.97 -7.55 -15.22
N ARG A 35 -0.23 -6.43 -15.19
CA ARG A 35 1.21 -6.45 -14.85
C ARG A 35 1.46 -6.88 -13.40
N TRP A 36 0.57 -6.48 -12.49
CA TRP A 36 0.64 -6.87 -11.08
C TRP A 36 -0.72 -6.91 -10.41
N ARG A 37 -0.81 -7.75 -9.38
CA ARG A 37 -1.88 -7.74 -8.39
C ARG A 37 -1.51 -6.77 -7.28
N LEU A 38 -2.50 -5.98 -6.87
CA LEU A 38 -2.31 -4.97 -5.83
C LEU A 38 -3.00 -5.44 -4.57
N MET A 39 -2.27 -5.38 -3.46
CA MET A 39 -2.70 -5.82 -2.15
C MET A 39 -2.55 -4.67 -1.16
N THR A 40 -3.32 -4.69 -0.08
CA THR A 40 -3.16 -3.74 1.04
C THR A 40 -3.76 -4.32 2.32
N SER A 41 -3.47 -3.69 3.46
CA SER A 41 -4.15 -4.01 4.71
C SER A 41 -5.54 -3.39 4.80
N SER A 42 -6.42 -4.00 5.60
CA SER A 42 -7.74 -3.41 5.93
C SER A 42 -7.65 -2.09 6.71
N ILE A 43 -6.60 -1.90 7.53
CA ILE A 43 -6.37 -0.62 8.23
C ILE A 43 -6.03 0.51 7.26
N SER A 44 -5.23 0.24 6.23
CA SER A 44 -4.89 1.23 5.20
C SER A 44 -6.12 1.77 4.48
N ILE A 45 -7.17 0.95 4.30
CA ILE A 45 -8.45 1.39 3.71
C ILE A 45 -9.15 2.41 4.63
N LEU A 46 -9.24 2.12 5.93
CA LEU A 46 -9.87 3.01 6.91
C LEU A 46 -9.09 4.32 7.07
N THR A 47 -7.75 4.23 7.17
CA THR A 47 -6.88 5.40 7.26
C THR A 47 -6.99 6.27 6.01
N THR A 48 -7.02 5.65 4.82
CA THR A 48 -7.25 6.37 3.56
C THR A 48 -8.58 7.11 3.58
N TYR A 49 -9.68 6.46 3.97
CA TYR A 49 -11.00 7.12 4.09
C TYR A 49 -10.95 8.33 5.01
N TYR A 50 -10.41 8.16 6.21
CA TYR A 50 -10.34 9.21 7.22
C TYR A 50 -9.59 10.45 6.72
N ILE A 51 -8.50 10.25 5.98
CA ILE A 51 -7.69 11.36 5.46
C ILE A 51 -8.41 12.06 4.31
N ILE A 52 -8.93 11.32 3.34
CA ILE A 52 -9.54 11.95 2.17
C ILE A 52 -10.91 12.54 2.46
N GLU A 53 -11.69 11.98 3.39
CA GLU A 53 -12.99 12.54 3.79
C GLU A 53 -12.84 14.01 4.21
N LYS A 54 -11.82 14.32 4.99
CA LYS A 54 -11.54 15.70 5.44
C LYS A 54 -11.21 16.66 4.30
N GLN A 55 -10.74 16.14 3.17
CA GLN A 55 -10.30 16.94 2.01
C GLN A 55 -11.40 17.11 0.96
N ILE A 56 -12.16 16.05 0.68
CA ILE A 56 -13.10 16.00 -0.44
C ILE A 56 -14.55 15.71 -0.03
N GLY A 57 -14.81 15.51 1.26
CA GLY A 57 -16.11 15.19 1.82
C GLY A 57 -16.51 13.71 1.69
N SER A 58 -17.39 13.24 2.59
CA SER A 58 -17.77 11.83 2.74
C SER A 58 -18.27 11.18 1.45
N THR A 59 -19.15 11.85 0.70
CA THR A 59 -19.73 11.31 -0.54
C THR A 59 -18.67 11.00 -1.60
N LYS A 60 -17.72 11.92 -1.81
CA LYS A 60 -16.64 11.71 -2.78
C LYS A 60 -15.66 10.67 -2.26
N ALA A 61 -15.30 10.72 -0.98
CA ALA A 61 -14.41 9.74 -0.34
C ALA A 61 -14.93 8.31 -0.49
N LYS A 62 -16.20 8.05 -0.19
CA LYS A 62 -16.83 6.72 -0.36
C LYS A 62 -16.80 6.25 -1.82
N ARG A 63 -17.02 7.15 -2.78
CA ARG A 63 -16.93 6.83 -4.21
C ARG A 63 -15.50 6.41 -4.61
N PHE A 64 -14.48 7.12 -4.11
CA PHE A 64 -13.08 6.76 -4.35
C PHE A 64 -12.70 5.41 -3.71
N LEU A 65 -13.10 5.16 -2.45
CA LEU A 65 -12.84 3.88 -1.81
C LEU A 65 -13.49 2.71 -2.56
N LYS A 66 -14.72 2.88 -3.05
CA LYS A 66 -15.38 1.84 -3.85
C LYS A 66 -14.56 1.49 -5.11
N ILE A 67 -13.94 2.48 -5.73
CA ILE A 67 -13.06 2.26 -6.89
C ILE A 67 -11.77 1.53 -6.47
N LEU A 68 -11.15 1.94 -5.35
CA LEU A 68 -9.95 1.28 -4.83
C LEU A 68 -10.20 -0.18 -4.46
N LEU A 69 -11.27 -0.46 -3.72
CA LEU A 69 -11.61 -1.82 -3.27
C LEU A 69 -11.89 -2.77 -4.45
N ASN A 70 -12.39 -2.27 -5.58
CA ASN A 70 -12.56 -3.07 -6.80
C ASN A 70 -11.23 -3.41 -7.49
N ARG A 71 -10.11 -2.84 -7.06
CA ARG A 71 -8.77 -3.00 -7.65
C ARG A 71 -7.76 -3.65 -6.71
N LEU A 72 -8.09 -3.78 -5.43
CA LEU A 72 -7.18 -4.23 -4.38
C LEU A 72 -7.67 -5.56 -3.81
N GLU A 73 -6.73 -6.48 -3.60
CA GLU A 73 -6.92 -7.54 -2.61
C GLU A 73 -6.67 -6.95 -1.22
N VAL A 74 -7.62 -7.11 -0.30
CA VAL A 74 -7.49 -6.58 1.06
C VAL A 74 -7.17 -7.72 2.00
N GLN A 75 -6.06 -7.61 2.70
CA GLN A 75 -5.65 -8.53 3.75
C GLN A 75 -6.16 -8.02 5.10
N ASP A 76 -6.93 -8.87 5.78
CA ASP A 76 -7.48 -8.55 7.09
C ASP A 76 -6.39 -8.59 8.17
N ILE A 77 -6.52 -7.66 9.12
CA ILE A 77 -5.73 -7.61 10.35
C ILE A 77 -6.57 -8.20 11.47
N SER A 78 -5.98 -9.14 12.22
CA SER A 78 -6.59 -9.70 13.43
C SER A 78 -5.84 -9.23 14.69
N LYS A 79 -6.35 -9.63 15.86
CA LYS A 79 -5.65 -9.43 17.14
C LYS A 79 -4.21 -9.95 17.12
N ARG A 80 -3.93 -11.02 16.36
CA ARG A 80 -2.60 -11.63 16.29
C ARG A 80 -1.59 -10.63 15.72
N GLU A 81 -1.88 -10.01 14.57
CA GLU A 81 -0.96 -9.08 13.92
C GLU A 81 -0.77 -7.81 14.74
N LEU A 82 -1.82 -7.35 15.42
CA LEU A 82 -1.73 -6.24 16.37
C LEU A 82 -0.78 -6.57 17.53
N LEU A 83 -0.93 -7.75 18.15
CA LEU A 83 -0.05 -8.18 19.24
C LEU A 83 1.39 -8.41 18.79
N THR A 84 1.59 -9.08 17.66
CA THR A 84 2.93 -9.28 17.09
C THR A 84 3.58 -7.95 16.76
N GLY A 85 2.81 -6.99 16.22
CA GLY A 85 3.26 -5.64 15.90
C GLY A 85 3.89 -4.90 17.07
N LEU A 86 3.43 -5.16 18.30
CA LEU A 86 3.97 -4.57 19.54
C LEU A 86 5.35 -5.12 19.94
N THR A 87 5.76 -6.24 19.36
CA THR A 87 6.99 -6.97 19.73
C THR A 87 8.09 -6.88 18.68
N THR A 88 7.81 -6.32 17.51
CA THR A 88 8.78 -6.22 16.43
C THR A 88 9.82 -5.10 16.71
N LYS A 89 10.84 -5.03 15.86
CA LYS A 89 11.88 -3.98 15.91
C LYS A 89 11.53 -2.75 15.08
N PHE A 90 10.34 -2.70 14.48
CA PHE A 90 9.89 -1.53 13.74
C PHE A 90 9.73 -0.34 14.69
N LYS A 91 10.11 0.84 14.23
CA LYS A 91 10.00 2.06 15.04
C LYS A 91 8.56 2.56 15.09
N ASP A 92 7.87 2.49 13.95
CA ASP A 92 6.48 2.86 13.82
C ASP A 92 5.58 1.63 13.93
N TYR A 93 4.49 1.76 14.68
CA TYR A 93 3.57 0.65 14.94
C TYR A 93 2.66 0.35 13.73
N GLU A 94 2.28 1.36 12.94
CA GLU A 94 1.52 1.13 11.71
C GLU A 94 2.36 0.32 10.71
N ASP A 95 3.61 0.70 10.51
CA ASP A 95 4.52 -0.02 9.59
C ASP A 95 4.78 -1.46 10.07
N SER A 96 4.90 -1.64 11.40
CA SER A 96 5.00 -2.95 12.03
C SER A 96 3.80 -3.84 11.70
N VAL A 97 2.58 -3.33 11.91
CA VAL A 97 1.34 -4.07 11.67
C VAL A 97 1.11 -4.28 10.17
N GLN A 98 1.42 -3.30 9.32
CA GLN A 98 1.38 -3.45 7.87
C GLN A 98 2.31 -4.56 7.38
N HIS A 99 3.54 -4.61 7.89
CA HIS A 99 4.49 -5.66 7.55
C HIS A 99 3.97 -7.05 7.98
N GLU A 100 3.45 -7.17 9.20
CA GLU A 100 2.85 -8.43 9.65
C GLU A 100 1.61 -8.82 8.84
N CYS A 101 0.81 -7.84 8.40
CA CYS A 101 -0.31 -8.05 7.49
C CYS A 101 0.16 -8.54 6.11
N ALA A 102 1.19 -7.91 5.53
CA ALA A 102 1.77 -8.31 4.25
C ALA A 102 2.27 -9.77 4.27
N LYS A 103 2.85 -10.23 5.39
CA LYS A 103 3.30 -11.62 5.56
C LYS A 103 2.17 -12.66 5.55
N LEU A 104 0.91 -12.26 5.72
CA LEU A 104 -0.23 -13.19 5.66
C LEU A 104 -0.73 -13.43 4.24
N CYS A 105 -0.41 -12.51 3.33
CA CYS A 105 -0.78 -12.63 1.94
C CYS A 105 -0.15 -13.90 1.35
N LYS A 106 -0.87 -14.59 0.46
CA LYS A 106 -0.37 -15.85 -0.15
C LYS A 106 0.98 -15.67 -0.84
N SER A 107 1.20 -14.49 -1.40
CA SER A 107 2.43 -14.07 -2.07
C SER A 107 2.52 -12.55 -2.04
N VAL A 108 3.70 -12.03 -1.75
CA VAL A 108 4.05 -10.60 -1.86
C VAL A 108 5.49 -10.57 -2.33
N ASP A 109 5.72 -10.01 -3.52
CA ASP A 109 7.07 -9.82 -4.04
C ASP A 109 7.69 -8.58 -3.39
N PHE A 110 6.91 -7.48 -3.31
CA PHE A 110 7.39 -6.20 -2.80
C PHE A 110 6.36 -5.48 -1.93
N ILE A 111 6.83 -4.83 -0.87
CA ILE A 111 6.12 -3.74 -0.21
C ILE A 111 6.47 -2.43 -0.93
N ILE A 112 5.46 -1.69 -1.37
CA ILE A 112 5.61 -0.42 -2.06
C ILE A 112 5.29 0.72 -1.11
N THR A 113 6.30 1.52 -0.76
CA THR A 113 6.16 2.69 0.12
C THR A 113 7.08 3.84 -0.32
N ARG A 114 6.74 5.07 0.04
CA ARG A 114 7.67 6.21 -0.07
C ARG A 114 8.66 6.29 1.08
N ASN A 115 8.42 5.54 2.16
CA ASN A 115 9.10 5.66 3.43
C ASN A 115 9.97 4.41 3.72
N LYS A 116 10.78 3.97 2.75
CA LYS A 116 11.59 2.74 2.85
C LYS A 116 12.36 2.59 4.17
N LYS A 117 12.90 3.69 4.69
CA LYS A 117 13.68 3.72 5.95
C LYS A 117 12.89 3.18 7.15
N ASP A 118 11.57 3.32 7.13
CA ASP A 118 10.69 2.90 8.22
C ASP A 118 10.42 1.38 8.16
N PHE A 119 10.65 0.77 6.98
CA PHE A 119 10.59 -0.67 6.72
C PHE A 119 11.96 -1.37 6.73
N LYS A 120 12.99 -0.78 7.34
CA LYS A 120 14.35 -1.37 7.40
C LYS A 120 14.44 -2.77 8.03
N ASN A 121 13.46 -3.15 8.84
CA ASN A 121 13.38 -4.47 9.46
C ASN A 121 12.44 -5.44 8.72
N SER A 122 11.97 -5.04 7.53
CA SER A 122 11.13 -5.88 6.69
C SER A 122 11.92 -7.09 6.20
N ILE A 123 11.28 -8.25 6.24
CA ILE A 123 11.80 -9.46 5.58
C ILE A 123 11.30 -9.57 4.14
N ILE A 124 10.25 -8.82 3.80
CA ILE A 124 9.75 -8.67 2.43
C ILE A 124 10.54 -7.53 1.79
N GLU A 125 10.92 -7.67 0.53
CA GLU A 125 11.65 -6.63 -0.18
C GLU A 125 10.81 -5.35 -0.29
N VAL A 126 11.45 -4.19 -0.12
CA VAL A 126 10.77 -2.90 -0.05
C VAL A 126 11.29 -2.01 -1.17
N LEU A 127 10.38 -1.55 -2.03
CA LEU A 127 10.70 -0.63 -3.11
C LEU A 127 9.92 0.67 -2.97
N SER A 128 10.54 1.77 -3.41
CA SER A 128 9.80 2.97 -3.73
C SER A 128 9.03 2.79 -5.04
N PRO A 129 7.96 3.57 -5.27
CA PRO A 129 7.28 3.56 -6.56
C PRO A 129 8.23 3.81 -7.73
N GLU A 130 9.25 4.66 -7.56
CA GLU A 130 10.30 4.91 -8.55
C GLU A 130 11.13 3.64 -8.84
N GLU A 131 11.68 3.02 -7.80
CA GLU A 131 12.55 1.85 -7.92
C GLU A 131 11.83 0.68 -8.60
N LEU A 132 10.55 0.47 -8.30
CA LEU A 132 9.71 -0.54 -8.97
C LEU A 132 9.77 -0.46 -10.50
N TYR A 133 9.94 0.74 -11.08
CA TYR A 133 10.07 0.91 -12.53
C TYR A 133 11.51 0.93 -13.03
N PHE A 134 12.48 1.35 -12.22
CA PHE A 134 13.89 1.32 -12.59
C PHE A 134 14.48 -0.09 -12.54
N ASP A 135 14.05 -0.92 -11.59
CA ASP A 135 14.47 -2.32 -11.50
C ASP A 135 13.82 -3.19 -12.60
N SER A 136 12.77 -2.66 -13.25
CA SER A 136 12.09 -3.32 -14.37
C SER A 136 12.75 -3.10 -15.74
N THR A 137 13.93 -2.47 -15.83
CA THR A 137 14.67 -2.32 -17.10
C THR A 137 15.50 -3.54 -17.49
N ALA A 138 15.25 -4.71 -16.89
CA ALA A 138 15.89 -5.97 -17.30
C ALA A 138 15.18 -6.69 -18.46
N ASP A 139 13.98 -6.27 -18.90
CA ASP A 139 13.29 -6.91 -20.02
C ASP A 139 12.57 -5.89 -20.92
N TYR A 140 13.30 -5.32 -21.89
CA TYR A 140 12.80 -4.92 -23.22
C TYR A 140 13.96 -4.91 -24.23
#